data_AF-A0A6S7DRV3-F1
#
_entry.id   AF-A0A6S7DRV3-F1
#
_cell.length_a   1.000
_cell.length_b   1.000
_cell.length_c   1.000
_cell.angle_alpha   90.00
_cell.angle_beta   90.00
_cell.angle_gamma   90.00
#
_symmetry.space_group_name_H-M   'P 1'
#
loop_
_entity.id
_entity.type
_entity.pdbx_description
1 polymer ?
#
loop_
_entity_poly.entity_id
_entity_poly.type
_entity_poly.pdbx_seq_one_letter_code
_entity_poly.pdbx_strand_id
1 'polypeptide(L)' 'MVATGGDGARSVLVALGARGIALVDEVMGGVPLGTLTGGTAAGLPVVTKAGGFGTEDVLVRAVRAIRDRRFKR' A
#
# COMPACT_ATOMS: atom_id res chain seq x y z
N MET A 1 -0.62 5.66 2.25
CA MET A 1 -1.63 5.52 1.19
C MET A 1 -2.22 4.12 1.22
N VAL A 2 -3.52 3.95 0.99
CA VAL A 2 -4.15 2.63 0.83
C VAL A 2 -4.85 2.61 -0.52
N ALA A 3 -4.61 1.57 -1.32
CA ALA A 3 -5.24 1.39 -2.63
C ALA A 3 -5.87 -0.01 -2.73
N THR A 4 -7.09 -0.09 -3.24
CA THR A 4 -7.83 -1.34 -3.43
C THR A 4 -8.24 -1.52 -4.88
N GLY A 5 -8.21 -2.75 -5.36
CA GLY A 5 -8.31 -3.09 -6.78
C GLY A 5 -6.96 -3.00 -7.47
N GLY A 6 -6.68 -3.97 -8.35
CA GLY A 6 -5.41 -4.02 -9.08
C GLY A 6 -5.22 -2.83 -10.00
N ASP A 7 -6.24 -2.48 -10.79
CA ASP A 7 -6.18 -1.37 -11.75
C ASP A 7 -6.09 -0.01 -11.06
N GLY A 8 -6.84 0.18 -9.96
CA GLY A 8 -6.76 1.38 -9.14
C GLY A 8 -5.36 1.57 -8.53
N ALA A 9 -4.81 0.51 -7.92
CA ALA A 9 -3.46 0.54 -7.37
C ALA A 9 -2.40 0.83 -8.46
N ARG A 10 -2.49 0.16 -9.62
CA ARG A 10 -1.59 0.37 -10.75
C ARG A 10 -1.65 1.80 -11.28
N SER A 11 -2.85 2.33 -11.47
CA SER A 11 -3.04 3.69 -12.01
C SER A 11 -2.40 4.74 -11.11
N VAL A 12 -2.54 4.59 -9.79
CA VAL A 12 -1.90 5.48 -8.81
C VAL A 12 -0.37 5.36 -8.85
N LEU A 13 0.17 4.14 -8.89
CA LEU A 13 1.62 3.94 -9.00
C LEU A 13 2.20 4.58 -10.27
N VAL A 14 1.54 4.40 -11.41
CA VAL A 14 1.92 5.02 -12.69
C VAL A 14 1.89 6.54 -12.60
N ALA A 15 0.82 7.11 -12.05
CA ALA A 15 0.69 8.57 -11.90
C ALA A 15 1.78 9.16 -10.99
N LEU A 16 2.27 8.40 -10.01
CA LEU A 16 3.37 8.80 -9.11
C LEU A 16 4.76 8.52 -9.70
N GLY A 17 4.86 7.89 -10.89
CA GLY A 17 6.12 7.44 -11.46
C GLY A 17 6.83 6.36 -10.64
N ALA A 18 6.08 5.65 -9.78
CA ALA A 18 6.63 4.59 -8.95
C ALA A 18 6.98 3.38 -9.81
N ARG A 19 8.15 2.79 -9.56
CA ARG A 19 8.64 1.59 -10.24
C ARG A 19 8.18 0.29 -9.55
N GLY A 20 7.78 0.39 -8.30
CA GLY A 20 7.30 -0.76 -7.53
C GLY A 20 7.07 -0.43 -6.06
N ILE A 21 6.99 -1.50 -5.27
CA ILE A 21 6.78 -1.45 -3.82
C ILE A 21 7.88 -2.29 -3.17
N ALA A 22 8.66 -1.69 -2.29
CA ALA A 22 9.54 -2.42 -1.38
C ALA A 22 8.67 -2.96 -0.23
N LEU A 23 8.50 -4.28 -0.17
CA LEU A 23 7.68 -4.92 0.86
C LEU A 23 8.34 -4.76 2.22
N VAL A 24 7.50 -4.50 3.23
CA VAL A 24 7.92 -4.41 4.64
C VAL A 24 7.21 -5.46 5.46
N ASP A 25 5.90 -5.70 5.22
CA ASP A 25 5.07 -6.68 5.94
C ASP A 25 3.71 -6.83 5.25
N GLU A 26 2.70 -7.32 5.97
CA GLU A 26 1.31 -7.35 5.55
C GLU A 26 0.34 -6.92 6.68
N VAL A 27 -0.81 -6.38 6.30
CA VAL A 27 -1.92 -6.07 7.24
C VAL A 27 -2.64 -7.36 7.65
N MET A 28 -2.71 -8.29 6.70
CA MET A 28 -3.15 -9.68 6.80
C MET A 28 -2.73 -10.38 5.50
N GLY A 29 -2.71 -11.71 5.48
CA GLY A 29 -2.38 -12.49 4.29
C GLY A 29 -3.15 -12.00 3.06
N GLY A 30 -2.45 -11.57 2.01
CA GLY A 30 -3.04 -11.02 0.77
C GLY A 30 -3.24 -9.49 0.76
N VAL A 31 -2.82 -8.78 1.80
CA VAL A 31 -2.91 -7.32 1.93
C VAL A 31 -1.53 -6.74 2.30
N PRO A 32 -0.59 -6.66 1.34
CA PRO A 32 0.79 -6.27 1.61
C PRO A 32 0.92 -4.79 2.02
N LEU A 33 1.88 -4.54 2.90
CA LEU A 33 2.33 -3.23 3.35
C LEU A 33 3.79 -3.01 2.93
N GLY A 34 4.07 -1.89 2.29
CA GLY A 34 5.42 -1.54 1.86
C GLY A 34 5.61 -0.05 1.68
N THR A 35 6.69 0.32 0.99
CA THR A 35 6.97 1.70 0.57
C THR A 35 7.17 1.78 -0.93
N LEU A 36 6.75 2.89 -1.55
CA LEU A 36 6.96 3.09 -2.99
C LEU A 36 8.45 3.20 -3.32
N THR A 37 8.86 2.61 -4.44
CA THR A 37 10.21 2.75 -4.98
C THR A 37 10.20 3.61 -6.25
N GLY A 38 11.10 4.60 -6.31
CA GLY A 38 11.14 5.55 -7.43
C GLY A 38 9.96 6.52 -7.48
N GLY A 39 9.95 7.38 -8.49
CA GLY A 39 8.92 8.40 -8.68
C GLY A 39 9.00 9.56 -7.70
N THR A 40 8.00 10.43 -7.74
CA THR A 40 7.93 11.65 -6.91
C THR A 40 7.55 11.36 -5.46
N ALA A 41 7.01 10.17 -5.19
CA ALA A 41 6.58 9.71 -3.88
C ALA A 41 7.42 8.54 -3.34
N ALA A 42 8.68 8.41 -3.76
CA ALA A 42 9.60 7.39 -3.25
C ALA A 42 9.64 7.41 -1.70
N GLY A 43 9.57 6.23 -1.08
CA GLY A 43 9.53 6.08 0.37
C GLY A 43 8.13 6.23 1.00
N LEU A 44 7.11 6.64 0.24
CA LEU A 44 5.73 6.76 0.75
C LEU A 44 5.19 5.38 1.17
N PRO A 45 4.71 5.21 2.41
CA PRO A 45 4.06 3.98 2.83
C PRO A 45 2.78 3.69 2.04
N VAL A 46 2.64 2.46 1.57
CA VAL A 46 1.53 1.99 0.76
C VAL A 46 1.04 0.63 1.22
N VAL A 47 -0.29 0.48 1.28
CA VAL A 47 -0.95 -0.83 1.33
C VAL A 47 -1.71 -1.03 0.04
N THR A 48 -1.60 -2.22 -0.57
CA THR A 48 -2.44 -2.62 -1.70
C THR A 48 -3.32 -3.80 -1.32
N LYS A 49 -4.48 -3.90 -1.96
CA LYS A 49 -5.46 -4.97 -1.72
C LYS A 49 -6.18 -5.33 -3.01
N ALA A 50 -6.40 -6.61 -3.28
CA ALA A 50 -7.32 -7.00 -4.35
C ALA A 50 -8.77 -6.56 -4.02
N GLY A 51 -9.57 -6.25 -5.04
CA GLY A 51 -10.89 -5.62 -4.84
C GLY A 51 -11.80 -6.38 -3.87
N GLY A 52 -12.09 -7.65 -4.15
CA GLY A 52 -12.97 -8.51 -3.36
C GLY A 52 -12.30 -9.25 -2.20
N PHE A 53 -11.11 -8.84 -1.76
CA PHE A 53 -10.34 -9.57 -0.76
C PHE A 53 -10.35 -8.88 0.62
N GLY A 54 -10.31 -9.66 1.71
CA GLY A 54 -10.28 -9.16 3.10
C GLY A 54 -11.64 -9.07 3.78
N THR A 55 -11.62 -8.77 5.09
CA THR A 55 -12.81 -8.53 5.91
C THR A 55 -13.37 -7.12 5.73
N GLU A 56 -14.58 -6.86 6.22
CA GLU A 56 -15.26 -5.55 6.12
C GLU A 56 -14.40 -4.38 6.67
N ASP A 57 -13.59 -4.65 7.70
CA ASP A 57 -12.74 -3.66 8.37
C ASP A 57 -11.32 -3.52 7.76
N VAL A 58 -11.01 -4.22 6.67
CA VAL A 58 -9.64 -4.34 6.14
C VAL A 58 -9.01 -2.99 5.77
N LEU A 59 -9.80 -2.04 5.26
CA LEU A 59 -9.29 -0.72 4.91
C LEU A 59 -8.97 0.12 6.15
N VAL A 60 -9.77 -0.01 7.21
CA VAL A 60 -9.51 0.64 8.50
C VAL A 60 -8.23 0.08 9.11
N ARG A 61 -8.06 -1.25 9.09
CA ARG A 61 -6.83 -1.92 9.52
C ARG A 61 -5.61 -1.46 8.72
N ALA A 62 -5.74 -1.31 7.40
CA ALA A 62 -4.66 -0.84 6.54
C ALA A 62 -4.23 0.59 6.87
N VAL A 63 -5.17 1.51 7.11
CA VAL A 63 -4.86 2.88 7.52
C VAL A 63 -4.16 2.88 8.88
N ARG A 64 -4.64 2.11 9.86
CA ARG A 64 -3.99 1.98 11.18
C ARG A 64 -2.58 1.42 11.05
N ALA A 65 -2.38 0.35 10.28
CA ALA A 65 -1.07 -0.25 10.05
C ALA A 65 -0.04 0.74 9.47
N ILE A 66 -0.48 1.71 8.66
CA ILE A 66 0.41 2.78 8.18
C ILE A 66 0.69 3.82 9.27
N ARG A 67 -0.31 4.20 10.07
CA ARG A 67 -0.17 5.26 11.10
C ARG A 67 0.66 4.81 12.29
N ASP A 68 0.47 3.58 12.74
CA ASP A 68 1.05 3.07 13.97
C ASP A 68 2.50 2.63 13.78
N ARG A 69 2.95 2.52 12.52
CA ARG A 69 4.27 2.01 12.17
C ARG A 69 5.26 3.15 11.93
N ARG A 70 6.44 3.02 12.53
CA ARG A 70 7.57 3.93 12.31
C ARG A 70 8.31 3.50 11.04
N PHE A 71 8.11 4.21 9.94
CA PHE A 71 8.95 4.06 8.75
C PHE A 71 10.20 4.93 8.92
N LYS A 72 11.39 4.32 8.85
CA LYS A 72 12.64 5.08 8.75
C LYS A 72 12.66 5.77 7.38
N ARG A 73 12.94 7.07 7.37
CA ARG A 73 13.18 7.82 6.13
C ARG A 73 14.55 7.48 5.57
#